data_AF-A0A813IRF0-F1
#
_entry.id   AF-A0A813IRF0-F1
#
_cell.length_a   1.000
_cell.length_b   1.000
_cell.length_c   1.000
_cell.angle_alpha   90.00
_cell.angle_beta   90.00
_cell.angle_gamma   90.00
#
_symmetry.space_group_name_H-M   'P 1'
#
loop_
_entity.id
_entity.type
_entity.pdbx_description
1 polymer ?
#
loop_
_entity_poly.entity_id
_entity_poly.type
_entity_poly.pdbx_seq_one_letter_code
_entity_poly.pdbx_strand_id
1 'polypeptide(L)'
;VDLKPGEKVPFFACGLSSVMHPKNPHCPIMHFNYRYFETDFGTWWFGGGTDITPSYLDVDDMKHFHGTYKWALDEFGPDWYPKFKAWADTYFYIPHRGETRGLGGIFFDDFNSEDPE
;
A
#
# COMPACT_ATOMS: atom_id res chain seq x y z
N VAL A 1 -13.39 24.53 3.81
CA VAL A 1 -14.82 24.41 4.17
C VAL A 1 -14.98 25.00 5.56
N ASP A 2 -15.89 25.96 5.74
CA ASP A 2 -16.17 26.54 7.06
C ASP A 2 -17.17 25.68 7.84
N LEU A 3 -16.71 24.50 8.27
CA LEU A 3 -17.50 23.60 9.12
C LEU A 3 -17.31 23.98 10.59
N LYS A 4 -18.41 24.05 11.34
CA LYS A 4 -18.37 24.28 12.79
C LYS A 4 -18.12 22.96 13.54
N PRO A 5 -17.49 23.00 14.72
CA PRO A 5 -17.38 21.82 15.58
C PRO A 5 -18.74 21.16 15.81
N GLY A 6 -18.84 19.86 15.53
CA GLY A 6 -20.06 19.07 15.67
C GLY A 6 -20.94 19.00 14.41
N GLU A 7 -20.62 19.74 13.35
CA GLU A 7 -21.27 19.56 12.05
C GLU A 7 -20.80 18.26 11.39
N LYS A 8 -21.72 17.58 10.69
CA LYS A 8 -21.43 16.30 10.04
C LYS A 8 -20.57 16.55 8.80
N VAL A 9 -19.62 15.65 8.58
CA VAL A 9 -18.86 15.55 7.33
C VAL A 9 -19.26 14.24 6.67
N PRO A 10 -20.22 14.25 5.72
CA PRO A 10 -20.52 13.05 4.95
C PRO A 10 -19.28 12.62 4.18
N PHE A 11 -19.06 11.31 4.14
CA PHE A 11 -17.94 10.71 3.43
C PHE A 11 -18.36 9.36 2.86
N PHE A 12 -17.66 8.96 1.81
CA PHE A 12 -17.73 7.62 1.24
C PHE A 12 -16.34 6.98 1.31
N ALA A 13 -16.33 5.68 1.61
CA ALA A 13 -15.11 4.88 1.61
C ALA A 13 -15.42 3.48 1.08
N CYS A 14 -14.61 3.00 0.16
CA CYS A 14 -14.64 1.62 -0.31
C CYS A 14 -13.22 1.09 -0.46
N GLY A 15 -13.08 -0.22 -0.44
CA GLY A 15 -11.79 -0.84 -0.67
C GLY A 15 -11.82 -2.35 -0.62
N LEU A 16 -10.79 -2.94 -1.20
CA LEU A 16 -10.50 -4.36 -1.11
C LEU A 16 -9.27 -4.55 -0.23
N SER A 17 -9.36 -5.47 0.71
CA SER A 17 -8.25 -5.81 1.61
C SER A 17 -8.16 -7.32 1.77
N SER A 18 -6.95 -7.87 1.70
CA SER A 18 -6.72 -9.30 1.89
C SER A 18 -5.42 -9.54 2.63
N VAL A 19 -5.43 -10.58 3.47
CA VAL A 19 -4.23 -11.19 4.06
C VAL A 19 -4.30 -12.68 3.80
N MET A 20 -3.24 -13.22 3.21
CA MET A 20 -3.17 -14.62 2.81
C MET A 20 -2.06 -15.31 3.62
N HIS A 21 -2.45 -16.33 4.38
CA HIS A 21 -1.54 -17.15 5.18
C HIS A 21 -1.44 -18.57 4.60
N PRO A 22 -0.42 -18.86 3.79
CA PRO A 22 -0.20 -20.21 3.29
C PRO A 22 0.09 -21.22 4.41
N LYS A 23 -0.33 -22.47 4.22
CA LYS A 23 0.01 -23.57 5.13
C LYS A 23 1.49 -23.98 5.05
N ASN A 24 2.08 -23.89 3.86
CA ASN A 24 3.48 -24.25 3.63
C ASN A 24 4.39 -23.08 4.06
N PRO A 25 5.34 -23.25 4.98
CA PRO A 25 6.22 -22.17 5.44
C PRO A 25 7.19 -21.63 4.36
N HIS A 26 7.37 -22.37 3.25
CA HIS A 26 8.11 -21.88 2.09
C HIS A 26 7.29 -20.94 1.20
N CYS A 27 5.98 -20.84 1.41
CA CYS A 27 5.14 -19.89 0.71
C CYS A 27 4.98 -18.62 1.56
N PRO A 28 5.31 -17.43 1.05
CA PRO A 28 5.27 -16.21 1.82
C PRO A 28 3.85 -15.77 2.16
N ILE A 29 3.69 -15.13 3.32
CA ILE A 29 2.46 -14.39 3.65
C ILE A 29 2.40 -13.17 2.76
N MET A 30 1.21 -12.84 2.26
CA MET A 30 0.99 -11.65 1.45
C MET A 30 -0.19 -10.84 2.00
N HIS A 31 -0.06 -9.53 1.94
CA HIS A 31 -1.12 -8.59 2.23
C HIS A 31 -1.27 -7.63 1.05
N PHE A 32 -2.50 -7.25 0.73
CA PHE A 32 -2.76 -6.09 -0.11
C PHE A 32 -4.00 -5.34 0.34
N ASN A 33 -4.00 -4.04 0.07
CA ASN A 33 -5.13 -3.15 0.25
C ASN A 33 -5.16 -2.15 -0.90
N TYR A 34 -6.34 -1.89 -1.47
CA TYR A 34 -6.58 -0.77 -2.38
C TYR A 34 -7.93 -0.16 -2.00
N ARG A 35 -7.94 1.15 -1.76
CA ARG A 35 -9.10 1.87 -1.23
C ARG A 35 -9.23 3.26 -1.84
N TYR A 36 -10.47 3.73 -1.85
CA TYR A 36 -10.86 5.08 -2.22
C TYR A 36 -11.60 5.73 -1.06
N PHE A 37 -11.35 7.01 -0.85
CA PHE A 37 -12.04 7.85 0.11
C PHE A 37 -12.45 9.17 -0.54
N GLU A 38 -13.64 9.65 -0.21
CA GLU A 38 -14.10 10.98 -0.59
C GLU A 38 -14.99 11.62 0.47
N THR A 39 -15.06 12.94 0.43
CA THR A 39 -16.01 13.76 1.17
C THR A 39 -16.86 14.55 0.19
N ASP A 40 -18.09 14.89 0.60
CA ASP A 40 -18.99 15.76 -0.18
C ASP A 40 -18.43 17.18 -0.41
N PHE A 41 -17.29 17.51 0.21
CA PHE A 41 -16.61 18.81 0.10
C PHE A 41 -15.46 18.81 -0.91
N GLY A 42 -15.37 17.79 -1.77
CA GLY A 42 -14.42 17.72 -2.87
C GLY A 42 -13.02 17.25 -2.49
N THR A 43 -12.80 16.83 -1.24
CA THR A 43 -11.58 16.10 -0.86
C THR A 43 -11.76 14.63 -1.17
N TRP A 44 -10.82 14.04 -1.91
CA TRP A 44 -10.75 12.63 -2.22
C TRP A 44 -9.29 12.18 -2.22
N TRP A 45 -9.06 10.88 -2.08
CA TRP A 45 -7.76 10.25 -2.30
C TRP A 45 -7.89 8.74 -2.46
N PHE A 46 -6.90 8.17 -3.15
CA PHE A 46 -6.63 6.74 -3.11
C PHE A 46 -5.60 6.43 -2.04
N GLY A 47 -5.71 5.23 -1.49
CA GLY A 47 -4.67 4.64 -0.66
C GLY A 47 -4.55 3.16 -0.97
N GLY A 48 -3.41 2.58 -0.65
CA GLY A 48 -3.21 1.17 -0.87
C GLY A 48 -1.78 0.72 -0.81
N GLY A 49 -1.59 -0.49 -1.31
CA GLY A 49 -0.31 -1.15 -1.27
C GLY A 49 -0.44 -2.66 -1.24
N THR A 50 0.72 -3.27 -1.31
CA THR A 50 0.91 -4.71 -1.27
C THR A 50 2.26 -4.96 -0.62
N ASP A 51 2.36 -6.02 0.16
CA ASP A 51 3.61 -6.37 0.81
C ASP A 51 3.73 -7.88 1.04
N ILE A 52 4.97 -8.32 1.11
CA ILE A 52 5.34 -9.73 1.22
C ILE A 52 6.12 -9.99 2.51
N THR A 53 5.72 -11.05 3.21
CA THR A 53 6.26 -11.45 4.51
C THR A 53 6.69 -12.92 4.47
N PRO A 54 7.86 -13.22 3.86
CA PRO A 54 8.39 -14.57 3.81
C PRO A 54 8.89 -15.03 5.19
N SER A 55 8.66 -16.31 5.53
CA SER A 55 9.34 -16.95 6.66
C SER A 55 10.75 -17.41 6.29
N TYR A 56 10.93 -17.86 5.04
CA TYR A 56 12.22 -18.20 4.44
C TYR A 56 12.42 -17.36 3.18
N LEU A 57 13.61 -16.76 3.04
CA LEU A 57 13.93 -15.95 1.88
C LEU A 57 14.19 -16.81 0.65
N ASP A 58 13.39 -16.60 -0.39
CA ASP A 58 13.70 -16.95 -1.77
C ASP A 58 13.98 -15.67 -2.55
N VAL A 59 15.18 -15.57 -3.12
CA VAL A 59 15.63 -14.35 -3.81
C VAL A 59 14.91 -14.15 -5.14
N ASP A 60 14.56 -15.22 -5.84
CA ASP A 60 13.89 -15.13 -7.13
C ASP A 60 12.41 -14.78 -6.96
N ASP A 61 11.76 -15.26 -5.89
CA ASP A 61 10.43 -14.79 -5.50
C ASP A 61 10.41 -13.29 -5.22
N MET A 62 11.43 -12.76 -4.52
CA MET A 62 11.49 -11.33 -4.23
C MET A 62 11.71 -10.50 -5.50
N LYS A 63 12.56 -10.96 -6.42
CA LYS A 63 12.73 -10.31 -7.73
C LYS A 63 11.43 -10.33 -8.51
N HIS A 64 10.69 -11.44 -8.49
CA HIS A 64 9.41 -11.56 -9.18
C HIS A 64 8.37 -10.60 -8.59
N PHE A 65 8.18 -10.63 -7.27
CA PHE A 65 7.21 -9.78 -6.57
C PHE A 65 7.48 -8.30 -6.81
N HIS A 66 8.69 -7.83 -6.50
CA HIS A 66 9.08 -6.42 -6.68
C HIS A 66 9.14 -6.02 -8.15
N GLY A 67 9.62 -6.91 -9.03
CA GLY A 67 9.65 -6.67 -10.47
C GLY A 67 8.27 -6.51 -11.10
N THR A 68 7.27 -7.24 -10.59
CA THR A 68 5.88 -7.16 -11.08
C THR A 68 5.25 -5.82 -10.75
N TYR A 69 5.37 -5.36 -9.50
CA TYR A 69 4.83 -4.05 -9.10
C TYR A 69 5.62 -2.89 -9.67
N LYS A 70 6.94 -3.05 -9.87
CA LYS A 70 7.73 -2.06 -10.60
C LYS A 70 7.23 -1.94 -12.03
N TRP A 71 7.08 -3.07 -12.75
CA TRP A 71 6.59 -3.07 -14.12
C TRP A 71 5.21 -2.40 -14.25
N ALA A 72 4.28 -2.69 -13.33
CA ALA A 72 2.95 -2.07 -13.33
C ALA A 72 3.01 -0.55 -13.09
N LEU A 73 3.89 -0.07 -12.21
CA LEU A 73 4.03 1.36 -11.92
C LEU A 73 4.84 2.11 -12.97
N ASP A 74 5.76 1.44 -13.67
CA ASP A 74 6.56 2.04 -14.74
C ASP A 74 5.68 2.56 -15.89
N GLU A 75 4.48 2.02 -16.09
CA GLU A 75 3.50 2.52 -17.07
C GLU A 75 3.03 3.95 -16.76
N PHE A 76 3.04 4.36 -15.50
CA PHE A 76 2.62 5.68 -15.03
C PHE A 76 3.80 6.64 -14.79
N GLY A 77 5.02 6.11 -14.74
CA GLY A 77 6.24 6.89 -14.56
C GLY A 77 7.29 6.17 -13.72
N PRO A 78 8.59 6.42 -13.99
CA PRO A 78 9.70 5.68 -13.39
C PRO A 78 9.88 5.96 -11.88
N ASP A 79 9.31 7.05 -11.37
CA ASP A 79 9.51 7.51 -10.00
C ASP A 79 8.51 6.91 -8.99
N TRP A 80 7.42 6.31 -9.47
CA TRP A 80 6.36 5.79 -8.60
C TRP A 80 6.79 4.61 -7.76
N TYR A 81 7.39 3.60 -8.39
CA TYR A 81 7.85 2.41 -7.66
C TYR A 81 8.90 2.76 -6.59
N PRO A 82 9.99 3.51 -6.89
CA PRO A 82 10.95 3.93 -5.86
C PRO A 82 10.28 4.67 -4.69
N LYS A 83 9.35 5.58 -4.97
CA LYS A 83 8.61 6.35 -3.95
C LYS A 83 7.78 5.44 -3.05
N PHE A 84 6.92 4.62 -3.63
CA PHE A 84 6.00 3.76 -2.87
C PHE A 84 6.72 2.61 -2.17
N LYS A 85 7.83 2.11 -2.72
CA LYS A 85 8.68 1.12 -2.06
C LYS A 85 9.35 1.70 -0.81
N ALA A 86 9.95 2.89 -0.92
CA ALA A 86 10.54 3.55 0.24
C ALA A 86 9.50 3.80 1.35
N TRP A 87 8.27 4.15 0.97
CA TRP A 87 7.20 4.32 1.93
C TRP A 87 6.82 2.99 2.60
N ALA A 88 6.70 1.89 1.85
CA ALA A 88 6.40 0.58 2.43
C ALA A 88 7.46 0.15 3.47
N ASP A 89 8.74 0.40 3.21
CA ASP A 89 9.84 0.06 4.14
C ASP A 89 9.74 0.80 5.47
N THR A 90 9.26 2.05 5.45
CA THR A 90 9.09 2.85 6.66
C THR A 90 7.76 2.58 7.35
N TYR A 91 6.69 2.33 6.60
CA TYR A 91 5.35 2.11 7.12
C TYR A 91 5.23 0.76 7.86
N PHE A 92 5.82 -0.30 7.32
CA PHE A 92 5.78 -1.64 7.93
C PHE A 92 6.94 -1.91 8.90
N TYR A 93 7.61 -0.86 9.38
CA TYR A 93 8.66 -0.95 10.38
C TYR A 93 8.07 -1.16 11.78
N ILE A 94 8.72 -1.98 12.60
CA ILE A 94 8.35 -2.30 13.97
C ILE A 94 9.40 -1.67 14.91
N PRO A 95 9.18 -0.44 15.41
CA PRO A 95 10.25 0.37 16.02
C PRO A 95 10.89 -0.27 17.25
N HIS A 96 10.11 -0.93 18.10
CA HIS A 96 10.62 -1.57 19.31
C HIS A 96 11.41 -2.85 19.05
N ARG A 97 11.35 -3.40 17.82
CA ARG A 97 12.14 -4.57 17.40
C ARG A 97 13.31 -4.21 16.51
N GLY A 98 13.31 -3.01 15.93
CA GLY A 98 14.35 -2.58 15.01
C GLY A 98 14.26 -3.24 13.61
N GLU A 99 13.13 -3.83 13.25
CA GLU A 99 12.96 -4.65 12.03
C GLU A 99 11.65 -4.31 11.30
N THR A 100 11.58 -4.62 10.00
CA THR A 100 10.33 -4.57 9.23
C THR A 100 9.52 -5.85 9.40
N ARG A 101 8.20 -5.78 9.22
CA ARG A 101 7.31 -6.96 9.23
C ARG A 101 7.71 -8.02 8.20
N GLY A 102 8.21 -7.59 7.05
CA GLY A 102 8.59 -8.42 5.91
C GLY A 102 9.55 -7.68 4.99
N LEU A 103 9.54 -8.03 3.70
CA LEU A 103 10.44 -7.46 2.69
C LEU A 103 9.78 -6.36 1.85
N GLY A 104 8.78 -5.70 2.45
CA GLY A 104 8.08 -4.54 1.89
C GLY A 104 7.28 -4.89 0.64
N GLY A 105 7.16 -3.89 -0.25
CA GLY A 105 6.38 -3.93 -1.48
C GLY A 105 6.11 -2.51 -1.91
N ILE A 106 4.86 -2.13 -2.12
CA ILE A 106 4.48 -0.73 -2.36
C ILE A 106 3.48 -0.29 -1.30
N PHE A 107 3.58 0.97 -0.88
CA PHE A 107 2.61 1.59 0.01
C PHE A 107 2.40 3.04 -0.41
N PHE A 108 1.14 3.46 -0.40
CA PHE A 108 0.74 4.83 -0.65
C PHE A 108 -0.54 5.16 0.11
N ASP A 109 -0.65 6.43 0.49
CA ASP A 109 -1.85 7.02 1.09
C ASP A 109 -1.95 8.47 0.64
N ASP A 110 -3.10 9.10 0.87
CA ASP A 110 -3.38 10.48 0.47
C ASP A 110 -3.02 10.75 -1.01
N PHE A 111 -3.19 9.73 -1.87
CA PHE A 111 -2.83 9.83 -3.28
C PHE A 111 -3.96 10.48 -4.08
N ASN A 112 -3.81 11.78 -4.32
CA ASN A 112 -4.77 12.62 -5.05
C ASN A 112 -4.11 13.69 -5.93
N SER A 113 -2.85 13.49 -6.30
CA SER A 113 -2.09 14.43 -7.13
C SER A 113 -2.35 14.28 -8.63
N GLU A 114 -2.96 13.17 -9.03
CA GLU A 114 -3.28 12.84 -10.42
C GLU A 114 -4.78 12.97 -10.68
N ASP A 115 -5.20 12.75 -11.94
CA ASP A 115 -6.61 12.57 -12.25
C ASP A 115 -7.15 11.31 -11.54
N PRO A 116 -8.38 11.32 -11.03
CA PRO A 116 -8.98 10.12 -10.43
C PRO A 116 -9.27 8.98 -11.41
N GLU A 117 -9.27 9.21 -12.73
CA GLU A 117 -9.33 8.18 -13.79
C GLU A 117 -7.94 7.65 -14.19
#